data_AF-A0A399I1I4-F1
#
_entry.id   AF-A0A399I1I4-F1
#
_cell.length_a   1.000
_cell.length_b   1.000
_cell.length_c   1.000
_cell.angle_alpha   90.00
_cell.angle_beta   90.00
_cell.angle_gamma   90.00
#
_symmetry.space_group_name_H-M   'P 1'
#
loop_
_entity.id
_entity.type
_entity.pdbx_description
1 polymer ?
#
loop_
_entity_poly.entity_id
_entity_poly.type
_entity_poly.pdbx_seq_one_letter_code
_entity_poly.pdbx_strand_id
1 'polypeptide(L)'
;MEGENTVKKTPAKQRHLDDSERNEIAYKYAAGITPTRIALEIGRDKGTVINAVRNDEQLKTLIDGYREELGEMFEQTARRALGALTDAKLDGASARDLIIVAGTSYDKMRLHRGQSTENIAVIMASAVVEATKQRGDKELTCQRSEQNDTEN
;
A
#
# COMPACT_ATOMS: atom_id res chain seq x y z
N MET A 1 -19.19 31.20 43.05
CA MET A 1 -19.92 30.60 41.92
C MET A 1 -19.08 29.43 41.44
N GLU A 2 -19.30 28.26 42.01
CA GLU A 2 -18.60 27.03 41.61
C GLU A 2 -19.29 26.48 40.38
N GLY A 3 -18.57 26.48 39.26
CA GLY A 3 -19.06 25.92 38.01
C GLY A 3 -19.12 24.40 38.11
N GLU A 4 -20.32 23.85 38.22
CA GLU A 4 -20.58 22.43 38.05
C GLU A 4 -20.07 21.97 36.69
N ASN A 5 -18.90 21.31 36.71
CA ASN A 5 -18.34 20.67 35.53
C ASN A 5 -19.10 19.37 35.29
N THR A 6 -20.26 19.47 34.65
CA THR A 6 -21.07 18.32 34.27
C THR A 6 -20.34 17.54 33.18
N VAL A 7 -19.54 16.56 33.59
CA VAL A 7 -19.01 15.53 32.70
C VAL A 7 -20.21 14.78 32.13
N LYS A 8 -20.58 15.12 30.88
CA LYS A 8 -21.61 14.43 30.12
C LYS A 8 -21.21 12.95 30.04
N LYS A 9 -21.87 12.08 30.82
CA LYS A 9 -21.72 10.63 30.70
C LYS A 9 -22.19 10.23 29.30
N THR A 10 -21.24 9.85 28.46
CA THR A 10 -21.51 9.22 27.16
C THR A 10 -22.44 8.02 27.40
N PRO A 11 -23.53 7.87 26.64
CA PRO A 11 -24.44 6.74 26.82
C PRO A 11 -23.65 5.44 26.69
N ALA A 12 -23.90 4.50 27.61
CA ALA A 12 -23.23 3.20 27.62
C ALA A 12 -23.55 2.46 26.31
N LYS A 13 -22.59 2.44 25.40
CA LYS A 13 -22.71 1.78 24.11
C LYS A 13 -22.90 0.26 24.34
N GLN A 14 -23.80 -0.37 23.58
CA GLN A 14 -24.23 -1.78 23.78
C GLN A 14 -23.05 -2.74 23.96
N ARG A 15 -23.12 -3.74 24.84
CA ARG A 15 -22.00 -4.68 25.05
C ARG A 15 -21.63 -5.49 23.79
N HIS A 16 -22.58 -5.64 22.87
CA HIS A 16 -22.40 -6.36 21.61
C HIS A 16 -22.04 -5.38 20.48
N LEU A 17 -21.16 -5.81 19.58
CA LEU A 17 -20.89 -5.12 18.33
C LEU A 17 -22.01 -5.45 17.35
N ASP A 18 -22.57 -4.43 16.72
CA ASP A 18 -23.50 -4.62 15.62
C ASP A 18 -22.75 -5.07 14.34
N ASP A 19 -23.49 -5.56 13.35
CA ASP A 19 -22.89 -6.09 12.12
C ASP A 19 -22.22 -4.98 11.28
N SER A 20 -22.68 -3.73 11.41
CA SER A 20 -22.07 -2.58 10.73
C SER A 20 -20.71 -2.25 11.34
N GLU A 21 -20.62 -2.23 12.66
CA GLU A 21 -19.41 -2.04 13.44
C GLU A 21 -18.43 -3.18 13.17
N ARG A 22 -18.90 -4.44 13.07
CA ARG A 22 -18.02 -5.55 12.68
C ARG A 22 -17.42 -5.33 11.30
N ASN A 23 -18.24 -4.98 10.30
CA ASN A 23 -17.73 -4.69 8.96
C ASN A 23 -16.73 -3.52 8.95
N GLU A 24 -17.03 -2.44 9.67
CA GLU A 24 -16.14 -1.28 9.76
C GLU A 24 -14.81 -1.62 10.47
N ILE A 25 -14.86 -2.38 11.57
CA ILE A 25 -13.65 -2.88 12.26
C ILE A 25 -12.85 -3.76 11.31
N ALA A 26 -13.50 -4.70 10.61
CA ALA A 26 -12.84 -5.64 9.73
C ALA A 26 -12.09 -4.90 8.61
N TYR A 27 -12.77 -3.98 7.91
CA TYR A 27 -12.17 -3.20 6.83
C TYR A 27 -10.97 -2.38 7.32
N LYS A 28 -11.15 -1.61 8.41
CA LYS A 28 -10.08 -0.75 8.94
C LYS A 28 -8.90 -1.57 9.47
N TYR A 29 -9.17 -2.71 10.10
CA TYR A 29 -8.12 -3.59 10.59
C TYR A 29 -7.37 -4.27 9.44
N ALA A 30 -8.07 -4.70 8.39
CA ALA A 30 -7.47 -5.22 7.16
C ALA A 30 -6.58 -4.18 6.46
N ALA A 31 -6.98 -2.90 6.48
CA ALA A 31 -6.18 -1.77 5.99
C ALA A 31 -4.95 -1.43 6.88
N GLY A 32 -4.76 -2.14 8.00
CA GLY A 32 -3.62 -1.95 8.90
C GLY A 32 -3.78 -0.81 9.91
N ILE A 33 -5.00 -0.30 10.12
CA ILE A 33 -5.27 0.70 11.14
C ILE A 33 -5.16 0.05 12.53
N THR A 34 -4.52 0.76 13.48
CA THR A 34 -4.31 0.21 14.82
C THR A 34 -5.63 0.08 15.59
N PRO A 35 -5.81 -0.96 16.43
CA PRO A 35 -7.02 -1.15 17.25
C PRO A 35 -7.37 0.07 18.12
N THR A 36 -6.36 0.78 18.61
CA THR A 36 -6.56 2.01 19.40
C THR A 36 -7.26 3.08 18.58
N ARG A 37 -6.86 3.27 17.33
CA ARG A 37 -7.46 4.27 16.43
C ARG A 37 -8.84 3.84 15.96
N ILE A 38 -9.04 2.57 15.64
CA ILE A 38 -10.35 2.00 15.29
C ILE A 38 -11.34 2.21 16.45
N ALA A 39 -10.92 1.92 17.69
CA ALA A 39 -11.72 2.10 18.88
C ALA A 39 -12.15 3.58 19.06
N LEU A 40 -11.23 4.52 18.84
CA LEU A 40 -11.52 5.95 18.91
C LEU A 40 -12.55 6.38 17.85
N GLU A 41 -12.37 5.95 16.60
CA GLU A 41 -13.24 6.33 15.48
C GLU A 41 -14.66 5.76 15.63
N ILE A 42 -14.77 4.52 16.13
CA ILE A 42 -16.07 3.85 16.32
C ILE A 42 -16.69 4.25 17.68
N GLY A 43 -15.96 4.91 18.58
CA GLY A 43 -16.45 5.24 19.92
C GLY A 43 -16.66 4.00 20.80
N ARG A 44 -15.72 3.05 20.73
CA ARG A 44 -15.69 1.80 21.51
C ARG A 44 -14.44 1.76 22.39
N ASP A 45 -14.46 0.89 23.40
CA ASP A 45 -13.25 0.63 24.16
C ASP A 45 -12.24 -0.19 23.35
N LYS A 46 -10.95 0.11 23.53
CA LYS A 46 -9.85 -0.59 22.85
C LYS A 46 -9.87 -2.09 23.16
N GLY A 47 -10.17 -2.46 24.40
CA GLY A 47 -10.28 -3.86 24.82
C GLY A 47 -11.36 -4.61 24.06
N THR A 48 -12.50 -3.96 23.80
CA THR A 48 -13.58 -4.54 22.98
C THR A 48 -13.11 -4.84 21.55
N VAL A 49 -12.42 -3.90 20.89
CA VAL A 49 -11.92 -4.09 19.52
C VAL A 49 -10.85 -5.19 19.46
N ILE A 50 -9.90 -5.20 20.40
CA ILE A 50 -8.87 -6.24 20.46
C ILE A 50 -9.48 -7.62 20.70
N ASN A 51 -10.45 -7.71 21.62
CA ASN A 51 -11.13 -8.96 21.91
C ASN A 51 -11.90 -9.47 20.69
N ALA A 52 -12.61 -8.59 19.99
CA ALA A 52 -13.34 -8.94 18.78
C ALA A 52 -12.39 -9.47 17.70
N VAL A 53 -11.32 -8.74 17.37
CA VAL A 53 -10.33 -9.18 16.36
C VAL A 53 -9.71 -10.53 16.70
N ARG A 54 -9.50 -10.84 17.99
CA ARG A 54 -8.85 -12.08 18.42
C ARG A 54 -9.80 -13.27 18.50
N ASN A 55 -11.05 -13.05 18.91
CA ASN A 55 -11.94 -14.13 19.35
C ASN A 55 -13.23 -14.25 18.51
N ASP A 56 -13.56 -13.26 17.68
CA ASP A 56 -14.73 -13.30 16.79
C ASP A 56 -14.34 -13.92 15.43
N GLU A 57 -14.73 -15.16 15.19
CA GLU A 57 -14.43 -15.90 13.96
C GLU A 57 -15.11 -15.31 12.71
N GLN A 58 -16.31 -14.73 12.88
CA GLN A 58 -16.98 -14.05 11.76
C GLN A 58 -16.19 -12.81 11.36
N LEU A 59 -15.73 -12.04 12.36
CA LEU A 59 -14.90 -10.87 12.11
C LEU A 59 -13.57 -11.23 11.44
N LYS A 60 -12.93 -12.34 11.83
CA LYS A 60 -11.70 -12.82 11.16
C LYS A 60 -11.95 -13.14 9.69
N THR A 61 -13.05 -13.83 9.39
CA THR A 61 -13.43 -14.15 8.01
C THR A 61 -13.63 -12.87 7.18
N LEU A 62 -14.27 -11.84 7.75
CA LEU A 62 -14.41 -10.53 7.11
C LEU A 62 -13.04 -9.85 6.89
N ILE A 63 -12.16 -9.88 7.89
CA ILE A 63 -10.81 -9.31 7.79
C ILE A 63 -10.03 -9.97 6.65
N ASP A 64 -10.08 -11.30 6.54
CA ASP A 64 -9.36 -12.03 5.50
C ASP A 64 -9.97 -11.77 4.11
N GLY A 65 -11.30 -11.66 4.01
CA GLY A 65 -11.97 -11.24 2.78
C GLY A 65 -11.53 -9.84 2.31
N TYR A 66 -11.52 -8.86 3.21
CA TYR A 66 -11.05 -7.51 2.89
C TYR A 66 -9.55 -7.45 2.57
N ARG A 67 -8.73 -8.30 3.19
CA ARG A 67 -7.31 -8.41 2.84
C ARG A 67 -7.13 -8.92 1.41
N GLU A 68 -7.89 -9.92 0.99
CA GLU A 68 -7.83 -10.40 -0.38
C GLU A 68 -8.29 -9.33 -1.37
N GLU A 69 -9.41 -8.65 -1.11
CA GLU A 69 -9.91 -7.55 -1.95
C GLU A 69 -8.87 -6.41 -2.08
N LEU A 70 -8.26 -5.99 -0.96
CA LEU A 70 -7.17 -5.00 -0.99
C LEU A 70 -5.97 -5.52 -1.78
N GLY A 71 -5.63 -6.80 -1.62
CA GLY A 71 -4.59 -7.47 -2.40
C GLY A 71 -4.84 -7.37 -3.91
N GLU A 72 -6.05 -7.71 -4.35
CA GLU A 72 -6.46 -7.61 -5.76
C GLU A 72 -6.41 -6.17 -6.28
N MET A 73 -6.86 -5.19 -5.49
CA MET A 73 -6.79 -3.77 -5.86
C MET A 73 -5.34 -3.31 -6.08
N PHE A 74 -4.43 -3.71 -5.21
CA PHE A 74 -3.01 -3.40 -5.35
C PHE A 74 -2.37 -4.13 -6.53
N GLU A 75 -2.75 -5.38 -6.78
CA GLU A 75 -2.31 -6.12 -7.97
C GLU A 75 -2.74 -5.42 -9.26
N GLN A 76 -4.02 -5.01 -9.34
CA GLN A 76 -4.53 -4.24 -10.49
C GLN A 76 -3.79 -2.92 -10.66
N THR A 77 -3.48 -2.24 -9.57
CA THR A 77 -2.70 -0.98 -9.60
C THR A 77 -1.29 -1.21 -10.15
N ALA A 78 -0.61 -2.27 -9.69
CA ALA A 78 0.70 -2.65 -10.22
C ALA A 78 0.65 -2.97 -11.72
N ARG A 79 -0.33 -3.77 -12.14
CA ARG A 79 -0.54 -4.12 -13.56
C ARG A 79 -0.80 -2.89 -14.43
N ARG A 80 -1.63 -1.94 -13.97
CA ARG A 80 -1.90 -0.68 -14.69
C ARG A 80 -0.64 0.19 -14.81
N ALA A 81 0.15 0.29 -13.73
CA ALA A 81 1.40 1.05 -13.76
C ALA A 81 2.41 0.45 -14.76
N LEU A 82 2.57 -0.88 -14.75
CA LEU A 82 3.42 -1.58 -15.71
C LEU A 82 2.89 -1.48 -17.15
N GLY A 83 1.58 -1.62 -17.36
CA GLY A 83 0.97 -1.49 -18.69
C GLY A 83 1.03 -0.06 -19.25
N ALA A 84 1.24 0.95 -18.41
CA ALA A 84 1.42 2.34 -18.84
C ALA A 84 2.86 2.65 -19.26
N LEU A 85 3.82 1.73 -19.07
CA LEU A 85 5.18 1.81 -19.60
C LEU A 85 5.15 1.52 -21.10
N THR A 86 5.43 2.56 -21.87
CA THR A 86 5.63 2.48 -23.32
C THR A 86 7.09 2.78 -23.63
N ASP A 87 7.61 2.35 -24.77
CA ASP A 87 9.00 2.64 -25.17
C ASP A 87 9.32 4.14 -25.11
N ALA A 88 8.39 4.99 -25.56
CA ALA A 88 8.51 6.44 -25.49
C ALA A 88 8.62 7.02 -24.06
N LYS A 89 8.23 6.26 -23.03
CA LYS A 89 8.30 6.68 -21.62
C LYS A 89 9.51 6.10 -20.90
N LEU A 90 10.20 5.12 -21.49
CA LEU A 90 11.35 4.43 -20.87
C LEU A 90 12.52 5.38 -20.61
N ASP A 91 12.70 6.38 -21.45
CA ASP A 91 13.83 7.31 -21.34
C ASP A 91 13.53 8.53 -20.45
N GLY A 92 12.31 8.61 -19.91
CA GLY A 92 11.85 9.71 -19.06
C GLY A 92 11.79 9.37 -17.57
N ALA A 93 11.76 10.39 -16.72
CA ALA A 93 11.49 10.26 -15.29
C ALA A 93 10.18 9.49 -15.00
N SER A 94 9.23 9.53 -15.94
CA SER A 94 7.98 8.78 -15.90
C SER A 94 8.14 7.27 -15.78
N ALA A 95 9.18 6.65 -16.38
CA ALA A 95 9.38 5.21 -16.26
C ALA A 95 9.82 4.80 -14.85
N ARG A 96 10.71 5.59 -14.24
CA ARG A 96 11.13 5.36 -12.85
C ARG A 96 9.93 5.44 -11.91
N ASP A 97 9.10 6.47 -12.03
CA ASP A 97 7.94 6.67 -11.16
C ASP A 97 6.91 5.54 -11.32
N LEU A 98 6.61 5.13 -12.56
CA LEU A 98 5.70 4.00 -12.82
C LEU A 98 6.21 2.70 -12.20
N ILE A 99 7.52 2.46 -12.23
CA ILE A 99 8.13 1.26 -11.65
C ILE A 99 8.14 1.31 -10.12
N ILE A 100 8.36 2.48 -9.52
CA ILE A 100 8.21 2.67 -8.07
C ILE A 100 6.77 2.40 -7.64
N VAL A 101 5.78 2.94 -8.37
CA VAL A 101 4.35 2.69 -8.09
C VAL A 101 4.01 1.22 -8.24
N ALA A 102 4.48 0.57 -9.32
CA ALA A 102 4.26 -0.85 -9.56
C ALA A 102 4.86 -1.71 -8.45
N GLY A 103 6.12 -1.48 -8.08
CA GLY A 103 6.81 -2.21 -7.02
C GLY A 103 6.18 -2.00 -5.65
N THR A 104 5.85 -0.75 -5.30
CA THR A 104 5.18 -0.45 -4.02
C THR A 104 3.81 -1.13 -3.94
N SER A 105 3.04 -1.09 -5.02
CA SER A 105 1.73 -1.75 -5.07
C SER A 105 1.88 -3.26 -4.97
N TYR A 106 2.86 -3.85 -5.64
CA TYR A 106 3.14 -5.28 -5.55
C TYR A 106 3.53 -5.70 -4.13
N ASP A 107 4.39 -4.93 -3.45
CA ASP A 107 4.75 -5.17 -2.05
C ASP A 107 3.51 -5.09 -1.14
N LYS A 108 2.60 -4.14 -1.36
CA LYS A 108 1.33 -4.05 -0.60
C LYS A 108 0.44 -5.27 -0.83
N MET A 109 0.28 -5.71 -2.07
CA MET A 109 -0.44 -6.96 -2.38
C MET A 109 0.16 -8.15 -1.61
N ARG A 110 1.50 -8.31 -1.62
CA ARG A 110 2.17 -9.39 -0.88
C ARG A 110 1.89 -9.31 0.63
N LEU A 111 1.96 -8.12 1.21
CA LEU A 111 1.63 -7.91 2.64
C LEU A 111 0.21 -8.33 2.98
N HIS A 112 -0.77 -7.95 2.14
CA HIS A 112 -2.16 -8.31 2.37
C HIS A 112 -2.42 -9.81 2.23
N ARG A 113 -1.66 -10.51 1.37
CA ARG A 113 -1.69 -11.98 1.22
C ARG A 113 -0.81 -12.75 2.22
N GLY A 114 -0.19 -12.06 3.19
CA GLY A 114 0.68 -12.69 4.18
C GLY A 114 2.01 -13.20 3.62
N GLN A 115 2.44 -12.69 2.47
CA GLN A 115 3.70 -13.04 1.81
C GLN A 115 4.83 -12.08 2.22
N SER A 116 6.08 -12.56 2.18
CA SER A 116 7.26 -11.70 2.32
C SER A 116 7.27 -10.62 1.23
N THR A 117 7.79 -9.42 1.47
CA THR A 117 7.89 -8.38 0.43
C THR A 117 9.20 -8.45 -0.35
N GLU A 118 10.25 -9.04 0.21
CA GLU A 118 11.62 -9.10 -0.37
C GLU A 118 12.16 -7.74 -0.88
N ASN A 119 11.54 -6.62 -0.46
CA ASN A 119 11.82 -5.27 -0.96
C ASN A 119 11.88 -5.19 -2.49
N ILE A 120 10.93 -5.83 -3.18
CA ILE A 120 10.90 -5.92 -4.65
C ILE A 120 10.90 -4.52 -5.28
N ALA A 121 10.25 -3.54 -4.67
CA ALA A 121 10.26 -2.15 -5.17
C ALA A 121 11.68 -1.59 -5.34
N VAL A 122 12.58 -1.87 -4.39
CA VAL A 122 13.98 -1.40 -4.40
C VAL A 122 14.78 -2.11 -5.48
N ILE A 123 14.56 -3.42 -5.64
CA ILE A 123 15.22 -4.23 -6.67
C ILE A 123 14.84 -3.73 -8.06
N MET A 124 13.54 -3.54 -8.31
CA MET A 124 13.06 -3.07 -9.61
C MET A 124 13.53 -1.66 -9.95
N ALA A 125 13.50 -0.73 -8.99
CA ALA A 125 13.99 0.63 -9.21
C ALA A 125 15.50 0.66 -9.54
N SER A 126 16.30 -0.17 -8.87
CA SER A 126 17.75 -0.24 -9.08
C SER A 126 18.09 -0.75 -10.48
N ALA A 127 17.41 -1.80 -10.94
CA ALA A 127 17.61 -2.36 -12.28
C ALA A 127 17.34 -1.34 -13.41
N VAL A 128 16.37 -0.45 -13.22
CA VAL A 128 16.03 0.61 -14.20
C VAL A 128 17.10 1.69 -14.24
N VAL A 129 17.62 2.09 -13.08
CA VAL A 129 18.73 3.05 -13.01
C VAL A 129 19.97 2.49 -13.71
N GLU A 130 20.26 1.21 -13.53
CA GLU A 130 21.36 0.55 -14.23
C GLU A 130 21.12 0.47 -15.74
N ALA A 131 19.92 0.09 -16.18
CA ALA A 131 19.58 0.00 -17.59
C ALA A 131 19.63 1.37 -18.30
N THR A 132 19.16 2.43 -17.65
CA THR A 132 19.23 3.81 -18.19
C THR A 132 20.67 4.31 -18.27
N LYS A 133 21.52 4.00 -17.28
CA LYS A 133 22.96 4.31 -17.33
C LYS A 133 23.65 3.60 -18.50
N GLN A 134 23.40 2.31 -18.69
CA GLN A 134 23.99 1.52 -19.78
C GLN A 134 23.58 2.04 -21.17
N ARG A 135 22.36 2.59 -21.33
CA ARG A 135 21.93 3.21 -22.58
C ARG A 135 22.67 4.52 -22.86
N GLY A 136 22.77 5.40 -21.86
CA GLY A 136 23.53 6.65 -22.00
C GLY A 136 25.01 6.41 -22.34
N ASP A 137 25.65 5.44 -21.69
CA ASP A 137 27.04 5.08 -21.96
C ASP A 137 27.25 4.56 -23.40
N LYS A 138 26.28 3.80 -23.95
CA LYS A 138 26.30 3.29 -25.33
C LYS A 138 26.09 4.38 -26.39
N GLU A 139 25.17 5.31 -26.15
CA GLU A 139 24.94 6.44 -27.07
C GLU A 139 26.17 7.35 -27.16
N LEU A 140 26.82 7.63 -26.02
CA LEU A 140 28.08 8.38 -25.97
C LEU A 140 29.23 7.67 -26.71
N THR A 141 29.28 6.33 -26.70
CA THR A 141 30.31 5.59 -27.43
C THR A 141 30.07 5.62 -28.94
N CYS A 142 28.82 5.51 -29.39
CA CYS A 142 28.45 5.54 -30.82
C CYS A 142 28.72 6.91 -31.46
N GLN A 143 28.38 8.01 -30.76
CA GLN A 143 28.64 9.36 -31.24
C GLN A 143 30.14 9.67 -31.36
N ARG A 144 30.96 9.10 -30.47
CA ARG A 144 32.41 9.29 -30.46
C ARG A 144 33.11 8.51 -31.56
N SER A 145 32.60 7.34 -31.97
CA SER A 145 33.09 6.65 -33.17
C SER A 145 32.73 7.41 -34.45
N GLU A 146 31.51 7.95 -34.54
CA GLU A 146 31.05 8.67 -35.74
C GLU A 146 31.81 9.99 -35.97
N GLN A 147 32.16 10.72 -34.91
CA GLN A 147 32.97 11.95 -35.04
C GLN A 147 34.40 11.68 -35.53
N ASN A 148 35.02 10.57 -35.09
CA ASN A 148 36.38 10.21 -35.49
C ASN A 148 36.47 9.74 -36.96
N ASP A 149 35.37 9.23 -37.52
CA ASP A 149 35.34 8.78 -38.92
C ASP A 149 35.13 9.94 -39.92
N THR A 150 34.65 11.10 -39.47
CA THR A 150 34.47 12.31 -40.30
C THR A 150 35.70 13.22 -40.41
N GLU A 151 36.73 13.01 -39.58
CA GLU A 151 37.96 13.83 -39.58
C GLU A 151 39.13 13.24 -40.38
N ASN A 152 38.91 12.13 -41.12
CA ASN A 152 39.90 11.48 -41.98
C ASN A 152 39.49 11.52 -43.46
#